data_AF-A0AAV7JQ33-F1
#
_entry.id   AF-A0AAV7JQ33-F1
#
_cell.length_a   1.000
_cell.length_b   1.000
_cell.length_c   1.000
_cell.angle_alpha   90.00
_cell.angle_beta   90.00
_cell.angle_gamma   90.00
#
_symmetry.space_group_name_H-M   'P 1'
#
loop_
_entity.id
_entity.type
_entity.pdbx_description
1 polymer ?
#
loop_
_entity_poly.entity_id
_entity_poly.type
_entity_poly.pdbx_seq_one_letter_code
_entity_poly.pdbx_strand_id
1 'polypeptide(L)'
;MSILYGRMGQHEKALEILVYKFGDINGKALEYCIDHSKGKSRNIRQDIYGKLLKVYLEPIDGSKPLFEEALLLLNNPNVDINPRTALQLLPDEWSVKKLGLFLQRSLRKHNHYYRTTAIEHSLAKWEHIRAKNQIINEDCKRTFITENKECQLCKQEIGDSAFVRYPNEVIIHMKCMKNKNICPVTGIWFGGTS
;
A
#
# COMPACT_ATOMS: atom_id res chain seq x y z
N MET A 1 25.58 11.26 -27.40
CA MET A 1 25.20 12.40 -26.53
C MET A 1 23.88 12.19 -25.76
N SER A 2 22.85 11.52 -26.30
CA SER A 2 21.56 11.35 -25.57
C SER A 2 21.66 10.44 -24.31
N ILE A 3 22.53 9.42 -24.32
CA ILE A 3 22.77 8.54 -23.15
C ILE A 3 23.36 9.33 -21.97
N LEU A 4 24.17 10.36 -22.25
CA LEU A 4 24.81 11.21 -21.24
C LEU A 4 23.76 12.08 -20.51
N TYR A 5 22.83 12.70 -21.25
CA TYR A 5 21.73 13.46 -20.66
C TYR A 5 20.73 12.59 -19.89
N GLY A 6 20.53 11.33 -20.32
CA GLY A 6 19.74 10.36 -19.55
C GLY A 6 20.33 10.02 -18.19
N ARG A 7 21.67 9.98 -18.08
CA ARG A 7 22.37 9.80 -16.80
C ARG A 7 22.34 11.05 -15.92
N MET A 8 22.13 12.23 -16.50
CA MET A 8 22.02 13.51 -15.79
C MET A 8 20.57 13.87 -15.41
N GLY A 9 19.59 12.99 -15.67
CA GLY A 9 18.17 13.25 -15.41
C GLY A 9 17.52 14.28 -16.34
N GLN A 10 18.25 14.76 -17.35
CA GLN A 10 17.79 15.74 -18.34
C GLN A 10 17.10 15.02 -19.51
N HIS A 11 16.03 14.28 -19.20
CA HIS A 11 15.31 13.47 -20.19
C HIS A 11 14.65 14.33 -21.28
N GLU A 12 14.15 15.52 -20.95
CA GLU A 12 13.48 16.42 -21.90
C GLU A 12 14.43 16.82 -23.05
N LYS A 13 15.59 17.40 -22.72
CA LYS A 13 16.63 17.75 -23.71
C LYS A 13 17.14 16.55 -24.51
N ALA A 14 17.27 15.39 -23.85
CA ALA A 14 17.69 14.18 -24.54
C ALA A 14 16.67 13.78 -25.61
N LEU A 15 15.38 13.84 -25.27
CA LEU A 15 14.26 13.51 -26.15
C LEU A 15 14.09 14.54 -27.26
N GLU A 16 14.24 15.84 -26.99
CA GLU A 16 14.22 16.89 -28.02
C GLU A 16 15.26 16.64 -29.11
N ILE A 17 16.50 16.36 -28.71
CA ILE A 17 17.58 16.05 -29.65
C ILE A 17 17.24 14.80 -30.47
N LEU A 18 16.71 13.76 -29.82
CA LEU A 18 16.34 12.51 -30.50
C LEU A 18 15.22 12.70 -31.52
N VAL A 19 14.18 13.46 -31.16
CA VAL A 19 12.99 13.65 -31.99
C VAL A 19 13.28 14.63 -33.14
N TYR A 20 13.78 15.82 -32.84
CA TYR A 20 13.88 16.89 -33.84
C TYR A 20 15.24 17.00 -34.52
N LYS A 21 16.35 16.72 -33.83
CA LYS A 21 17.70 16.87 -34.41
C LYS A 21 18.18 15.63 -35.16
N PHE A 22 17.78 14.44 -34.69
CA PHE A 22 18.08 13.19 -35.39
C PHE A 22 16.98 12.76 -36.36
N GLY A 23 15.87 13.51 -36.44
CA GLY A 23 14.78 13.27 -37.38
C GLY A 23 14.09 11.92 -37.22
N ASP A 24 14.24 11.29 -36.05
CA ASP A 24 13.76 9.94 -35.83
C ASP A 24 12.33 9.94 -35.27
N ILE A 25 11.39 10.12 -36.20
CA ILE A 25 9.95 9.99 -35.95
C ILE A 25 9.57 8.51 -35.71
N ASN A 26 10.46 7.56 -36.05
CA ASN A 26 10.15 6.14 -36.20
C ASN A 26 10.36 5.26 -34.95
N GLY A 27 10.68 5.83 -33.78
CA GLY A 27 10.52 5.13 -32.49
C GLY A 27 11.72 5.11 -31.55
N LYS A 28 12.88 5.68 -31.88
CA LYS A 28 14.03 5.72 -30.95
C LYS A 28 13.76 6.51 -29.67
N ALA A 29 12.93 7.56 -29.74
CA ALA A 29 12.50 8.29 -28.54
C ALA A 29 11.67 7.41 -27.59
N LEU A 30 10.86 6.51 -28.15
CA LEU A 30 10.09 5.54 -27.37
C LEU A 30 10.98 4.47 -26.75
N GLU A 31 11.94 3.95 -27.53
CA GLU A 31 12.96 3.00 -27.04
C GLU A 31 13.76 3.59 -25.87
N TYR A 32 14.19 4.85 -25.99
CA TYR A 32 14.82 5.59 -24.90
C TYR A 32 13.95 5.62 -23.64
N CYS A 33 12.65 5.90 -23.80
CA CYS A 33 11.72 5.92 -22.67
C CYS A 33 11.54 4.52 -22.04
N ILE A 34 11.48 3.46 -22.85
CA ILE A 34 11.39 2.08 -22.36
C ILE A 34 12.63 1.73 -21.52
N ASP A 35 13.82 2.03 -22.04
CA ASP A 35 15.08 1.72 -21.35
C ASP A 35 15.23 2.49 -20.04
N HIS A 36 14.88 3.78 -20.02
CA HIS A 36 15.04 4.63 -18.85
C HIS A 36 13.90 4.49 -17.84
N SER A 37 12.76 3.90 -18.24
CA SER A 37 11.62 3.61 -17.35
C SER A 37 11.70 2.23 -16.70
N LYS A 38 12.48 1.29 -17.27
CA LYS A 38 12.61 -0.09 -16.78
C LYS A 38 13.13 -0.12 -15.34
N GLY A 39 12.40 -0.82 -14.46
CA GLY A 39 12.75 -0.97 -13.04
C GLY A 39 12.63 0.31 -12.19
N LYS A 40 12.14 1.43 -12.74
CA LYS A 40 11.93 2.68 -11.99
C LYS A 40 10.55 2.75 -11.35
N SER A 41 10.40 3.61 -10.35
CA SER A 41 9.11 3.87 -9.69
C SER A 41 8.09 4.46 -10.67
N ARG A 42 6.80 4.25 -10.40
CA ARG A 42 5.71 4.72 -11.28
C ARG A 42 5.80 6.21 -11.62
N ASN A 43 6.15 7.04 -10.64
CA ASN A 43 6.26 8.50 -10.81
C ASN A 43 7.35 8.86 -11.82
N ILE A 44 8.51 8.21 -11.76
CA ILE A 44 9.62 8.46 -12.70
C ILE A 44 9.23 8.00 -14.11
N ARG A 45 8.57 6.84 -14.24
CA ARG A 45 8.11 6.36 -15.55
C ARG A 45 7.12 7.33 -16.20
N GLN A 46 6.14 7.79 -15.42
CA GLN A 46 5.15 8.77 -15.86
C GLN A 46 5.79 10.12 -16.24
N ASP A 47 6.80 10.56 -15.49
CA ASP A 47 7.55 11.78 -15.78
C ASP A 47 8.32 11.67 -17.11
N ILE A 48 9.00 10.56 -17.37
CA ILE A 48 9.72 10.33 -18.64
C ILE A 48 8.76 10.37 -19.83
N TYR A 49 7.64 9.63 -19.78
CA TYR A 49 6.66 9.64 -20.87
C TYR A 49 5.92 10.99 -20.99
N GLY A 50 5.72 11.70 -19.87
CA GLY A 50 5.17 13.05 -19.87
C GLY A 50 6.09 14.04 -20.59
N LYS A 51 7.42 13.93 -20.39
CA LYS A 51 8.41 14.71 -21.14
C LYS A 51 8.38 14.39 -22.63
N LEU A 52 8.26 13.12 -23.01
CA LEU A 52 8.11 12.76 -24.43
C LEU A 52 6.86 13.38 -25.05
N LEU A 53 5.73 13.31 -24.34
CA LEU A 53 4.49 13.95 -24.78
C LEU A 53 4.66 15.46 -24.96
N LYS A 54 5.33 16.12 -24.01
CA LYS A 54 5.65 17.54 -24.10
C LYS A 54 6.49 17.86 -25.33
N VAL A 55 7.55 17.08 -25.59
CA VAL A 55 8.42 17.26 -26.76
C VAL A 55 7.63 17.14 -28.06
N TYR A 56 6.65 16.24 -28.15
CA TYR A 56 5.80 16.13 -29.35
C TYR A 56 4.84 17.30 -29.53
N LEU A 57 4.30 17.86 -28.45
CA LEU A 57 3.28 18.92 -28.52
C LEU A 57 3.87 20.34 -28.55
N GLU A 58 5.01 20.56 -27.90
CA GLU A 58 5.66 21.87 -27.72
C GLU A 58 7.12 21.85 -28.22
N PRO A 59 7.36 21.77 -29.55
CA PRO A 59 8.70 21.90 -30.12
C PRO A 59 9.36 23.25 -29.83
N ILE A 60 10.62 23.23 -29.37
CA ILE A 60 11.38 24.46 -29.03
C ILE A 60 11.93 25.17 -30.28
N ASP A 61 12.32 24.42 -31.32
CA ASP A 61 13.07 24.95 -32.46
C ASP A 61 12.17 25.49 -33.60
N GLY A 62 10.90 25.79 -33.33
CA GLY A 62 9.92 26.19 -34.36
C GLY A 62 9.52 25.06 -35.32
N SER A 63 9.99 23.83 -35.04
CA SER A 63 9.54 22.61 -35.71
C SER A 63 8.02 22.43 -35.57
N LYS A 64 7.42 21.65 -36.48
CA LYS A 64 5.99 21.36 -36.40
C LYS A 64 5.70 20.37 -35.26
N PRO A 65 4.63 20.58 -34.46
CA PRO A 65 4.19 19.60 -33.48
C PRO A 65 3.85 18.25 -34.12
N LEU A 66 4.20 17.18 -33.41
CA LEU A 66 3.99 15.79 -33.80
C LEU A 66 2.71 15.25 -33.18
N PHE A 67 1.56 15.74 -33.66
CA PHE A 67 0.25 15.45 -33.07
C PHE A 67 -0.20 13.99 -33.21
N GLU A 68 0.15 13.33 -34.31
CA GLU A 68 -0.23 11.93 -34.53
C GLU A 68 0.58 11.01 -33.60
N GLU A 69 1.86 11.29 -33.42
CA GLU A 69 2.77 10.59 -32.52
C GLU A 69 2.36 10.78 -31.05
N ALA A 70 1.97 12.00 -30.67
CA ALA A 70 1.40 12.29 -29.36
C ALA A 70 0.12 11.49 -29.12
N LEU A 71 -0.76 11.39 -30.12
CA LEU A 71 -2.00 10.63 -30.01
C LEU A 71 -1.75 9.12 -29.90
N LEU A 72 -0.82 8.59 -30.70
CA LEU A 72 -0.39 7.19 -30.63
C LEU A 72 0.21 6.86 -29.26
N LEU A 73 1.02 7.76 -28.70
CA LEU A 73 1.60 7.63 -27.36
C LEU A 73 0.51 7.59 -26.28
N LEU A 74 -0.46 8.51 -26.34
CA LEU A 74 -1.60 8.58 -25.41
C LEU A 74 -2.52 7.36 -25.52
N ASN A 75 -2.64 6.76 -26.69
CA ASN A 75 -3.47 5.57 -26.91
C ASN A 75 -2.72 4.26 -26.65
N ASN A 76 -1.40 4.29 -26.48
CA ASN A 76 -0.60 3.10 -26.22
C ASN A 76 -0.91 2.52 -24.82
N PRO A 77 -1.42 1.27 -24.71
CA PRO A 77 -1.81 0.68 -23.43
C PRO A 77 -0.62 0.44 -22.49
N ASN A 78 0.58 0.21 -23.05
CA ASN A 78 1.81 -0.08 -22.31
C ASN A 78 2.47 1.18 -21.74
N VAL A 79 2.04 2.35 -22.19
CA VAL A 79 2.54 3.64 -21.73
C VAL A 79 1.64 4.15 -20.60
N ASP A 80 2.24 4.45 -19.45
CA ASP A 80 1.57 5.07 -18.30
C ASP A 80 2.01 6.52 -18.20
N ILE A 81 1.12 7.44 -18.56
CA ILE A 81 1.32 8.89 -18.44
C ILE A 81 0.42 9.39 -17.31
N ASN A 82 0.92 10.34 -16.52
CA ASN A 82 0.11 10.99 -15.51
C ASN A 82 -1.02 11.80 -16.20
N PRO A 83 -2.31 11.50 -15.94
CA PRO A 83 -3.41 12.18 -16.61
C PRO A 83 -3.45 13.68 -16.35
N ARG A 84 -3.03 14.14 -15.17
CA ARG A 84 -3.00 15.57 -14.84
C ARG A 84 -2.00 16.32 -15.72
N THR A 85 -0.78 15.79 -15.83
CA THR A 85 0.27 16.44 -16.63
C THR A 85 -0.07 16.36 -18.12
N ALA A 86 -0.65 15.24 -18.58
CA ALA A 86 -1.13 15.13 -19.95
C ALA A 86 -2.17 16.22 -20.25
N LEU A 87 -3.22 16.34 -19.44
CA LEU A 87 -4.29 17.33 -19.64
C LEU A 87 -3.79 18.78 -19.69
N GLN A 88 -2.71 19.11 -18.98
CA GLN A 88 -2.09 20.45 -19.00
C GLN A 88 -1.32 20.75 -20.29
N LEU A 89 -0.91 19.71 -21.02
CA LEU A 89 -0.11 19.83 -22.25
C LEU A 89 -0.96 19.72 -23.53
N LEU A 90 -2.19 19.23 -23.43
CA LEU A 90 -3.02 18.97 -24.60
C LEU A 90 -3.45 20.27 -25.28
N PRO A 91 -3.44 20.34 -26.62
CA PRO A 91 -3.97 21.49 -27.34
C PRO A 91 -5.48 21.65 -27.12
N ASP A 92 -5.95 22.90 -26.99
CA ASP A 92 -7.35 23.23 -26.75
C ASP A 92 -8.26 22.87 -27.94
N GLU A 93 -7.69 22.76 -29.13
CA GLU A 93 -8.42 22.40 -30.35
C GLU A 93 -8.80 20.91 -30.40
N TRP A 94 -8.20 20.08 -29.53
CA TRP A 94 -8.47 18.65 -29.54
C TRP A 94 -9.82 18.33 -28.89
N SER A 95 -10.74 17.80 -29.69
CA SER A 95 -12.01 17.32 -29.16
C SER A 95 -11.83 16.21 -28.11
N VAL A 96 -12.67 16.21 -27.08
CA VAL A 96 -12.73 15.15 -26.06
C VAL A 96 -12.89 13.76 -26.69
N LYS A 97 -13.59 13.66 -27.83
CA LYS A 97 -13.76 12.40 -28.58
C LYS A 97 -12.43 11.83 -29.05
N LYS A 98 -11.49 12.66 -29.52
CA LYS A 98 -10.15 12.25 -29.95
C LYS A 98 -9.34 11.64 -28.80
N LEU A 99 -9.59 12.13 -27.58
CA LEU A 99 -8.95 11.72 -26.34
C LEU A 99 -9.67 10.57 -25.62
N GLY A 100 -10.79 10.08 -26.16
CA GLY A 100 -11.70 9.18 -25.45
C GLY A 100 -11.03 7.92 -24.90
N LEU A 101 -10.20 7.25 -25.70
CA LEU A 101 -9.48 6.04 -25.27
C LEU A 101 -8.53 6.31 -24.11
N PHE A 102 -7.73 7.37 -24.21
CA PHE A 102 -6.82 7.79 -23.15
C PHE A 102 -7.56 8.13 -21.85
N LEU A 103 -8.62 8.94 -21.94
CA LEU A 103 -9.38 9.40 -20.77
C LEU A 103 -10.12 8.23 -20.09
N GLN A 104 -10.80 7.38 -20.87
CA GLN A 104 -11.49 6.20 -20.34
C GLN A 104 -10.51 5.25 -19.64
N ARG A 105 -9.35 5.00 -20.25
CA ARG A 105 -8.30 4.15 -19.66
C ARG A 105 -7.75 4.76 -18.37
N SER A 106 -7.48 6.05 -18.37
CA SER A 106 -6.95 6.79 -17.22
C SER A 106 -7.92 6.79 -16.04
N LEU A 107 -9.21 7.06 -16.31
CA LEU A 107 -10.26 7.04 -15.30
C LEU A 107 -10.47 5.64 -14.73
N ARG A 108 -10.50 4.60 -15.58
CA ARG A 108 -10.61 3.21 -15.14
C ARG A 108 -9.44 2.81 -14.24
N LYS A 109 -8.20 3.14 -14.63
CA LYS A 109 -7.01 2.89 -13.81
C LYS A 109 -7.09 3.62 -12.47
N HIS A 110 -7.52 4.89 -12.46
CA HIS A 110 -7.65 5.67 -11.23
C HIS A 110 -8.70 5.08 -10.29
N ASN A 111 -9.90 4.76 -10.81
CA ASN A 111 -10.97 4.13 -10.03
C ASN A 111 -10.56 2.77 -9.48
N HIS A 112 -9.86 1.96 -10.28
CA HIS A 112 -9.34 0.67 -9.83
C HIS A 112 -8.35 0.85 -8.69
N TYR A 113 -7.35 1.73 -8.86
CA TYR A 113 -6.36 2.01 -7.81
C TYR A 113 -7.04 2.48 -6.51
N TYR A 114 -7.94 3.48 -6.59
CA TYR A 114 -8.64 4.00 -5.43
C TYR A 114 -9.43 2.91 -4.70
N ARG A 115 -10.21 2.10 -5.43
CA ARG A 115 -11.03 1.03 -4.84
C ARG A 115 -10.16 -0.04 -4.18
N THR A 116 -9.11 -0.50 -4.87
CA THR A 116 -8.20 -1.52 -4.35
C THR A 116 -7.50 -1.03 -3.10
N THR A 117 -6.94 0.19 -3.11
CA THR A 117 -6.28 0.77 -1.93
C THR A 117 -7.24 0.96 -0.76
N ALA A 118 -8.50 1.36 -1.00
CA ALA A 118 -9.50 1.48 0.05
C ALA A 118 -9.85 0.12 0.69
N ILE A 119 -9.92 -0.94 -0.12
CA ILE A 119 -10.13 -2.31 0.36
C ILE A 119 -8.93 -2.79 1.19
N GLU A 120 -7.72 -2.66 0.65
CA GLU A 120 -6.47 -3.03 1.34
C GLU A 120 -6.35 -2.32 2.71
N HIS A 121 -6.61 -1.01 2.73
CA HIS A 121 -6.60 -0.23 3.98
C HIS A 121 -7.65 -0.73 4.98
N SER A 122 -8.86 -1.05 4.50
CA SER A 122 -9.94 -1.55 5.36
C SER A 122 -9.59 -2.92 5.97
N LEU A 123 -8.97 -3.80 5.19
CA LEU A 123 -8.49 -5.11 5.65
C LEU A 123 -7.38 -4.95 6.68
N ALA A 124 -6.35 -4.14 6.39
CA ALA A 124 -5.26 -3.88 7.34
C ALA A 124 -5.78 -3.27 8.65
N LYS A 125 -6.77 -2.35 8.56
CA LYS A 125 -7.43 -1.78 9.75
C LYS A 125 -8.18 -2.84 10.55
N TRP A 126 -8.90 -3.75 9.88
CA TRP A 126 -9.60 -4.83 10.55
C TRP A 126 -8.65 -5.78 11.28
N GLU A 127 -7.55 -6.18 10.64
CA GLU A 127 -6.52 -7.01 11.25
C GLU A 127 -5.91 -6.32 12.48
N HIS A 128 -5.60 -5.03 12.37
CA HIS A 128 -5.11 -4.23 13.48
C HIS A 128 -6.09 -4.21 14.67
N ILE A 129 -7.38 -3.98 14.40
CA ILE A 129 -8.43 -3.99 15.43
C ILE A 129 -8.55 -5.38 16.06
N ARG A 130 -8.49 -6.45 15.26
CA ARG A 130 -8.58 -7.83 15.75
C ARG A 130 -7.43 -8.16 16.69
N ALA A 131 -6.19 -7.84 16.31
CA ALA A 131 -5.01 -8.07 17.15
C ALA A 131 -5.11 -7.27 18.46
N LYS A 132 -5.53 -6.00 18.38
CA LYS A 132 -5.74 -5.16 19.57
C LYS A 132 -6.80 -5.74 20.51
N ASN A 133 -7.91 -6.24 19.97
CA ASN A 133 -8.96 -6.88 20.76
C ASN A 133 -8.48 -8.17 21.43
N GLN A 134 -7.58 -8.95 20.80
CA GLN A 134 -6.99 -10.13 21.43
C GLN A 134 -6.18 -9.74 22.67
N ILE A 135 -5.34 -8.71 22.56
CA ILE A 135 -4.56 -8.17 23.69
C ILE A 135 -5.49 -7.69 24.81
N ILE A 136 -6.51 -6.90 24.48
CA ILE A 136 -7.49 -6.41 25.47
C ILE A 136 -8.20 -7.58 26.15
N ASN A 137 -8.61 -8.60 25.39
CA ASN A 137 -9.30 -9.77 25.95
C ASN A 137 -8.38 -10.60 26.87
N GLU A 138 -7.09 -10.71 26.56
CA GLU A 138 -6.11 -11.32 27.46
C GLU A 138 -5.90 -10.48 28.72
N ASP A 139 -5.83 -9.17 28.60
CA ASP A 139 -5.69 -8.25 29.75
C ASP A 139 -6.93 -8.24 30.64
N CYS A 140 -8.15 -8.30 30.07
CA CYS A 140 -9.40 -8.38 30.81
C CYS A 140 -9.58 -9.73 31.54
N LYS A 141 -8.88 -10.79 31.13
CA LYS A 141 -8.84 -12.07 31.89
C LYS A 141 -7.95 -12.00 33.14
N ARG A 142 -7.27 -10.88 33.40
CA ARG A 142 -6.56 -10.67 34.67
C ARG A 142 -7.58 -10.44 35.77
N THR A 143 -7.67 -11.36 36.73
CA THR A 143 -8.51 -11.17 37.90
C THR A 143 -7.76 -10.35 38.94
N PHE A 144 -8.34 -9.22 39.34
CA PHE A 144 -7.88 -8.49 40.52
C PHE A 144 -8.23 -9.31 41.76
N ILE A 145 -7.25 -9.49 42.65
CA ILE A 145 -7.47 -10.08 43.97
C ILE A 145 -7.60 -8.91 44.92
N THR A 146 -8.82 -8.62 45.31
CA THR A 146 -9.14 -7.67 46.38
C THR A 146 -8.90 -8.33 47.73
N GLU A 147 -8.58 -7.54 48.76
CA GLU A 147 -8.25 -8.01 50.12
C GLU A 147 -9.34 -8.93 50.72
N ASN A 148 -10.60 -8.75 50.31
CA ASN A 148 -11.76 -9.54 50.78
C ASN A 148 -12.02 -10.83 49.97
N LYS A 149 -11.09 -11.30 49.12
CA LYS A 149 -11.30 -12.57 48.40
C LYS A 149 -11.16 -13.75 49.35
N GLU A 150 -12.17 -14.61 49.41
CA GLU A 150 -12.16 -15.84 50.20
C GLU A 150 -11.61 -17.04 49.41
N CYS A 151 -10.93 -17.94 50.12
CA CYS A 151 -10.57 -19.25 49.60
C CYS A 151 -11.83 -20.08 49.38
N GLN A 152 -12.05 -20.56 48.16
CA GLN A 152 -13.28 -21.29 47.82
C GLN A 152 -13.36 -22.69 48.46
N LEU A 153 -12.28 -23.20 49.06
CA LEU A 153 -12.23 -24.44 49.85
C LEU A 153 -12.54 -24.23 51.33
N CYS A 154 -11.73 -23.45 52.04
CA CYS A 154 -11.86 -23.28 53.49
C CYS A 154 -12.73 -22.09 53.90
N LYS A 155 -13.15 -21.25 52.94
CA LYS A 155 -13.98 -20.05 53.14
C LYS A 155 -13.35 -18.97 54.02
N GLN A 156 -12.05 -19.05 54.30
CA GLN A 156 -11.30 -17.99 54.97
C GLN A 156 -10.76 -16.97 53.97
N GLU A 157 -10.63 -15.72 54.39
CA GLU A 157 -10.02 -14.64 53.60
C GLU A 157 -8.60 -15.00 53.15
N ILE A 158 -8.24 -14.57 51.94
CA ILE A 158 -6.90 -14.75 51.39
C ILE A 158 -5.94 -13.71 51.97
N GLY A 159 -6.35 -12.43 52.05
CA GLY A 159 -5.50 -11.34 52.55
C GLY A 159 -4.10 -11.36 51.90
N ASP A 160 -3.06 -11.30 52.72
CA ASP A 160 -1.65 -11.38 52.29
C ASP A 160 -1.11 -12.81 52.16
N SER A 161 -1.94 -13.84 52.34
CA SER A 161 -1.49 -15.24 52.25
C SER A 161 -1.24 -15.66 50.80
N ALA A 162 -0.21 -16.49 50.57
CA ALA A 162 0.03 -17.10 49.27
C ALA A 162 -1.19 -17.91 48.78
N PHE A 163 -1.57 -17.72 47.52
CA PHE A 163 -2.74 -18.34 46.90
C PHE A 163 -2.41 -18.99 45.56
N VAL A 164 -3.35 -19.81 45.07
CA VAL A 164 -3.31 -20.44 43.76
C VAL A 164 -4.62 -20.10 43.04
N ARG A 165 -4.51 -19.70 41.77
CA ARG A 165 -5.64 -19.55 40.85
C ARG A 165 -5.59 -20.64 39.80
N TYR A 166 -6.65 -21.44 39.70
CA TYR A 166 -6.83 -22.43 38.65
C TYR A 166 -7.41 -21.79 37.37
N PRO A 167 -7.25 -22.41 36.19
CA PRO A 167 -7.78 -21.88 34.91
C PRO A 167 -9.30 -21.73 34.86
N ASN A 168 -10.05 -22.39 35.75
CA ASN A 168 -11.50 -22.21 35.92
C ASN A 168 -11.86 -21.08 36.91
N GLU A 169 -10.95 -20.13 37.14
CA GLU A 169 -11.12 -18.99 38.04
C GLU A 169 -11.24 -19.32 39.53
N VAL A 170 -11.03 -20.58 39.91
CA VAL A 170 -11.08 -20.96 41.32
C VAL A 170 -9.81 -20.51 42.03
N ILE A 171 -9.98 -19.76 43.13
CA ILE A 171 -8.90 -19.26 43.97
C ILE A 171 -8.95 -19.96 45.34
N ILE A 172 -7.81 -20.48 45.76
CA ILE A 172 -7.64 -21.16 47.04
C ILE A 172 -6.31 -20.74 47.67
N HIS A 173 -6.15 -20.91 48.99
CA HIS A 173 -4.83 -20.77 49.60
C HIS A 173 -3.86 -21.83 49.06
N MET A 174 -2.58 -21.51 49.01
CA MET A 174 -1.52 -22.46 48.65
C MET A 174 -1.55 -23.71 49.55
N LYS A 175 -1.87 -23.56 50.84
CA LYS A 175 -2.04 -24.67 51.80
C LYS A 175 -3.25 -25.57 51.53
N CYS A 176 -4.28 -25.05 50.84
CA CYS A 176 -5.47 -25.81 50.48
C CYS A 176 -5.28 -26.60 49.16
N MET A 177 -4.19 -26.34 48.45
CA MET A 177 -3.84 -27.05 47.22
C MET A 177 -3.34 -28.45 47.55
N LYS A 178 -4.04 -29.48 47.04
CA LYS A 178 -3.57 -30.87 47.09
C LYS A 178 -2.79 -31.27 45.84
N ASN A 179 -3.22 -30.80 44.68
CA ASN A 179 -2.59 -31.09 43.39
C ASN A 179 -2.67 -29.84 42.51
N LYS A 180 -1.53 -29.43 41.94
CA LYS A 180 -1.45 -28.26 41.06
C LYS A 180 -2.30 -28.41 39.78
N ASN A 181 -2.54 -29.64 39.35
CA ASN A 181 -3.24 -29.95 38.11
C ASN A 181 -4.71 -30.34 38.33
N ILE A 182 -5.22 -30.41 39.56
CA ILE A 182 -6.62 -30.73 39.84
C ILE A 182 -7.21 -29.67 40.76
N CYS A 183 -8.26 -28.96 40.32
CA CYS A 183 -8.95 -28.03 41.18
C CYS A 183 -9.68 -28.78 42.31
N PRO A 184 -9.43 -28.51 43.59
CA PRO A 184 -10.02 -29.29 44.67
C PRO A 184 -11.49 -28.91 44.96
N VAL A 185 -11.98 -27.81 44.39
CA VAL A 185 -13.39 -27.37 44.50
C VAL A 185 -14.26 -28.03 43.44
N THR A 186 -13.78 -28.10 42.20
CA THR A 186 -14.57 -28.58 41.06
C THR A 186 -14.18 -29.97 40.57
N GLY A 187 -13.03 -30.49 41.00
CA GLY A 187 -12.49 -31.78 40.54
C GLY A 187 -11.92 -31.76 39.11
N ILE A 188 -11.92 -30.60 38.43
CA ILE A 188 -11.47 -30.49 37.03
C ILE A 188 -9.94 -30.65 36.98
N TRP A 189 -9.47 -31.49 36.06
CA TRP A 189 -8.06 -31.70 35.77
C TRP A 189 -7.57 -30.76 34.66
N PHE A 190 -6.43 -30.10 34.87
CA PHE A 190 -5.79 -29.13 33.98
C PHE A 190 -4.40 -29.57 33.49
N GLY A 191 -4.04 -30.84 33.70
CA GLY A 191 -2.73 -31.37 33.36
C GLY A 191 -2.53 -31.65 31.86
N GLY A 192 -2.97 -30.79 30.95
CA GLY A 192 -2.70 -30.96 29.53
C GLY A 192 -1.20 -30.90 29.23
N THR A 193 -0.70 -31.89 28.50
CA THR A 193 0.68 -32.02 28.03
C THR A 193 1.17 -30.78 27.29
N SER A 194 2.29 -30.22 27.74
CA SER A 194 3.22 -29.47 26.89
C SER A 194 3.89 -30.40 25.88
#